data_AF-A0A1E5WM19-F1
#
_entry.id   AF-A0A1E5WM19-F1
#
_cell.length_a   1.000
_cell.length_b   1.000
_cell.length_c   1.000
_cell.angle_alpha   90.00
_cell.angle_beta   90.00
_cell.angle_gamma   90.00
#
_symmetry.space_group_name_H-M   'P 1'
#
loop_
_entity.id
_entity.type
_entity.pdbx_description
1 polymer ?
#
loop_
_entity_poly.entity_id
_entity_poly.type
_entity_poly.pdbx_seq_one_letter_code
_entity_poly.pdbx_strand_id
1 'polypeptide(L)'
;MSGARGTAAAEVYDEEKGQWSALPDMSTLRYKCVGVTWQGSFHVVGGFAESTLTASDTLLTPGTTVLQSSALERSSAEVFHCSRGIWEILPGMWQLDVPPNQIVAVANRLFSSGDCLNCWKGHVEVYDGELNIWSIWDNSALPELSLLASLPSSAQRLYLTMAAVGTQLYFLAGYQVPSGDDNFKTVSRVHSFDTNAAPGLVPAWSSFQPKMEPDDIEDGSKELFSQCCSVQLSS
;
A
#
# COMPACT_ATOMS: atom_id res chain seq x y z
N MET A 1 12.81 18.75 -16.57
CA MET A 1 12.08 18.83 -15.29
C MET A 1 12.73 17.81 -14.36
N SER A 2 13.39 18.24 -13.28
CA SER A 2 13.89 17.30 -12.28
C SER A 2 12.67 16.69 -11.59
N GLY A 3 12.41 15.40 -11.78
CA GLY A 3 11.38 14.68 -11.03
C GLY A 3 11.63 14.79 -9.52
N ALA A 4 10.59 14.56 -8.71
CA ALA A 4 10.74 14.44 -7.27
C ALA A 4 11.74 13.32 -6.97
N ARG A 5 12.82 13.63 -6.26
CA ARG A 5 13.80 12.63 -5.80
C ARG A 5 13.27 11.96 -4.53
N GLY A 6 13.62 10.69 -4.34
CA GLY A 6 13.33 9.98 -3.09
C GLY A 6 14.08 10.57 -1.89
N THR A 7 13.65 10.19 -0.69
CA THR A 7 14.32 10.52 0.57
C THR A 7 14.75 9.26 1.29
N ALA A 8 15.88 9.33 2.00
CA ALA A 8 16.34 8.30 2.92
C ALA A 8 16.07 8.69 4.38
N ALA A 9 15.74 9.96 4.63
CA ALA A 9 15.50 10.47 5.96
C ALA A 9 14.24 9.86 6.58
N ALA A 10 14.33 9.57 7.87
CA ALA A 10 13.21 9.12 8.69
C ALA A 10 13.15 9.94 9.98
N GLU A 11 11.94 10.15 10.47
CA GLU A 11 11.68 10.90 11.69
C GLU A 11 10.59 10.22 12.50
N VAL A 12 10.65 10.38 13.81
CA VAL A 12 9.66 9.87 14.76
C VAL A 12 9.10 11.00 15.59
N TYR A 13 7.78 11.02 15.72
CA TYR A 13 7.05 11.95 16.58
C TYR A 13 6.86 11.34 17.97
N ASP A 14 7.28 12.08 19.00
CA ASP A 14 7.02 11.76 20.40
C ASP A 14 5.81 12.57 20.86
N GLU A 15 4.68 11.91 21.12
CA GLU A 15 3.42 12.54 21.55
C GLU A 15 3.56 13.18 22.94
N GLU A 16 4.29 12.55 23.86
CA GLU A 16 4.45 13.08 25.23
C GLU A 16 5.24 14.39 25.25
N LYS A 17 6.24 14.51 24.35
CA LYS A 17 7.05 15.73 24.20
C LYS A 17 6.50 16.70 23.16
N GLY A 18 5.58 16.25 22.31
CA GLY A 18 5.05 17.00 21.19
C GLY A 18 6.11 17.40 20.16
N GLN A 19 7.13 16.58 19.94
CA GLN A 19 8.30 16.93 19.10
C GLN A 19 8.68 15.81 18.13
N TRP A 20 9.17 16.21 16.96
CA TRP A 20 9.82 15.31 16.00
C TRP A 20 11.30 15.14 16.33
N SER A 21 11.81 13.94 16.13
CA SER A 21 13.24 13.62 16.25
C SER A 21 13.70 12.80 15.04
N ALA A 22 14.91 13.09 14.56
CA ALA A 22 15.48 12.36 13.44
C ALA A 22 15.87 10.94 13.85
N LEU A 23 15.56 9.98 12.99
CA LEU A 23 16.10 8.62 13.03
C LEU A 23 17.33 8.53 12.09
N PRO A 24 18.15 7.47 12.20
CA PRO A 24 19.16 7.21 11.19
C PRO A 24 18.55 7.12 9.79
N ASP A 25 19.30 7.55 8.78
CA ASP A 25 18.88 7.46 7.39
C ASP A 25 18.81 5.98 6.93
N MET A 26 17.86 5.68 6.04
CA MET A 26 17.81 4.44 5.29
C MET A 26 19.03 4.32 4.35
N SER A 27 19.33 3.10 3.89
CA SER A 27 20.39 2.88 2.90
C SER A 27 19.99 3.27 1.47
N THR A 28 18.68 3.39 1.22
CA THR A 28 18.08 3.73 -0.07
C THR A 28 17.19 4.96 0.02
N LEU A 29 17.29 5.82 -1.00
CA LEU A 29 16.33 6.90 -1.25
C LEU A 29 15.05 6.28 -1.81
N ARG A 30 13.90 6.55 -1.19
CA ARG A 30 12.61 6.02 -1.63
C ARG A 30 11.56 7.11 -1.84
N TYR A 31 10.68 6.89 -2.82
CA TYR A 31 9.44 7.64 -3.00
C TYR A 31 8.32 6.74 -3.52
N LYS A 32 7.06 7.13 -3.25
CA LYS A 32 5.86 6.29 -3.50
C LYS A 32 5.94 4.91 -2.83
N CYS A 33 6.65 4.81 -1.72
CA CYS A 33 6.72 3.62 -0.88
C CYS A 33 5.61 3.61 0.18
N VAL A 34 5.41 2.45 0.80
CA VAL A 34 4.43 2.23 1.87
C VAL A 34 5.17 1.92 3.18
N GLY A 35 4.78 2.58 4.26
CA GLY A 35 5.23 2.25 5.62
C GLY A 35 4.25 1.31 6.31
N VAL A 36 4.74 0.21 6.89
CA VAL A 36 3.91 -0.76 7.63
C VAL A 36 4.63 -1.29 8.87
N THR A 37 3.95 -1.30 10.02
CA THR A 37 4.46 -1.96 11.23
C THR A 37 4.13 -3.43 11.19
N TRP A 38 5.13 -4.29 11.28
CA TRP A 38 4.98 -5.74 11.21
C TRP A 38 6.10 -6.42 12.01
N GLN A 39 5.75 -7.45 12.78
CA GLN A 39 6.68 -8.21 13.63
C GLN A 39 7.58 -7.35 14.54
N GLY A 40 7.08 -6.22 15.05
CA GLY A 40 7.84 -5.34 15.96
C GLY A 40 8.83 -4.39 15.27
N SER A 41 8.85 -4.38 13.94
CA SER A 41 9.69 -3.48 13.13
C SER A 41 8.83 -2.65 12.17
N PHE A 42 9.36 -1.49 11.78
CA PHE A 42 8.72 -0.64 10.77
C PHE A 42 9.35 -0.90 9.40
N HIS A 43 8.54 -1.29 8.43
CA HIS A 43 8.99 -1.68 7.09
C HIS A 43 8.59 -0.59 6.09
N VAL A 44 9.53 -0.16 5.27
CA VAL A 44 9.29 0.72 4.11
C VAL A 44 9.40 -0.13 2.86
N VAL A 45 8.27 -0.39 2.22
CA VAL A 45 8.12 -1.38 1.14
C VAL A 45 7.69 -0.72 -0.16
N GLY A 46 8.15 -1.26 -1.28
CA GLY A 46 7.77 -0.80 -2.61
C GLY A 46 8.34 0.58 -2.96
N GLY A 47 7.63 1.27 -3.86
CA GLY A 47 8.06 2.54 -4.43
C GLY A 47 9.26 2.43 -5.36
N PHE A 48 9.80 3.58 -5.73
CA PHE A 48 11.05 3.67 -6.48
C PHE A 48 12.20 3.84 -5.51
N ALA A 49 13.28 3.09 -5.73
CA ALA A 49 14.43 3.05 -4.84
C ALA A 49 15.74 3.32 -5.59
N GLU A 50 16.61 4.12 -4.98
CA GLU A 50 17.95 4.43 -5.45
C GLU A 50 18.94 4.34 -4.29
N SER A 51 20.11 3.74 -4.49
CA SER A 51 21.21 3.71 -3.52
C SER A 51 22.31 4.71 -3.90
N THR A 52 22.99 5.26 -2.89
CA THR A 52 24.17 6.12 -3.08
C THR A 52 25.44 5.29 -2.98
N LEU A 53 26.22 5.22 -4.06
CA LEU A 53 27.56 4.65 -4.00
C LEU A 53 28.56 5.74 -3.60
N THR A 54 29.27 5.51 -2.49
CA THR A 54 30.45 6.29 -2.13
C THR A 54 31.68 5.71 -2.83
N ALA A 55 32.60 6.59 -3.25
CA ALA A 55 33.78 6.29 -4.08
C ALA A 55 34.71 5.15 -3.58
N SER A 56 34.49 4.59 -2.40
CA SER A 56 35.18 3.38 -1.91
C SER A 56 34.79 2.10 -2.67
N ASP A 57 33.59 2.03 -3.26
CA ASP A 57 33.07 0.85 -3.95
C ASP A 57 33.30 0.85 -5.48
N THR A 58 33.90 1.91 -6.03
CA THR A 58 34.11 2.06 -7.48
C THR A 58 35.48 2.67 -7.78
N LEU A 59 36.04 2.40 -8.97
CA LEU A 59 37.27 3.06 -9.47
C LEU A 59 37.05 4.56 -9.83
N LEU A 60 36.02 5.20 -9.27
CA LEU A 60 35.63 6.57 -9.58
C LEU A 60 36.46 7.57 -8.78
N THR A 61 36.50 8.81 -9.29
CA THR A 61 37.17 9.92 -8.62
C THR A 61 36.62 10.13 -7.20
N PRO A 62 37.48 10.28 -6.17
CA PRO A 62 37.05 10.60 -4.82
C PRO A 62 36.17 11.86 -4.80
N GLY A 63 35.00 11.78 -4.18
CA GLY A 63 34.03 12.88 -4.10
C GLY A 63 32.86 12.81 -5.08
N THR A 64 32.84 11.84 -6.00
CA THR A 64 31.67 11.60 -6.86
C THR A 64 30.70 10.63 -6.18
N THR A 65 29.49 11.09 -5.85
CA THR A 65 28.37 10.23 -5.47
C THR A 65 27.58 9.84 -6.72
N VAL A 66 27.47 8.54 -6.99
CA VAL A 66 26.62 8.03 -8.08
C VAL A 66 25.39 7.38 -7.49
N LEU A 67 24.22 7.71 -8.06
CA LEU A 67 22.98 7.03 -7.74
C LEU A 67 22.85 5.78 -8.61
N GLN A 68 22.59 4.65 -7.97
CA GLN A 68 22.33 3.39 -8.63
C GLN A 68 20.90 2.93 -8.33
N SER A 69 20.20 2.49 -9.36
CA SER A 69 18.88 1.88 -9.24
C SER A 69 18.88 0.58 -10.02
N SER A 70 19.18 -0.53 -9.33
CA SER A 70 19.16 -1.87 -9.91
C SER A 70 17.89 -2.62 -9.48
N ALA A 71 17.68 -3.82 -10.02
CA ALA A 71 16.61 -4.69 -9.54
C ALA A 71 16.74 -4.99 -8.04
N LEU A 72 17.94 -4.99 -7.47
CA LEU A 72 18.15 -5.31 -6.05
C LEU A 72 17.54 -4.24 -5.13
N GLU A 73 17.74 -2.95 -5.40
CA GLU A 73 17.16 -1.87 -4.60
C GLU A 73 15.65 -1.76 -4.83
N ARG A 74 15.22 -1.96 -6.08
CA ARG A 74 13.80 -1.83 -6.48
C ARG A 74 12.95 -3.04 -6.15
N SER A 75 13.55 -4.09 -5.59
CA SER A 75 12.89 -5.29 -5.09
C SER A 75 13.12 -5.50 -3.59
N SER A 76 13.60 -4.49 -2.88
CA SER A 76 13.89 -4.58 -1.45
C SER A 76 12.96 -3.73 -0.59
N ALA A 77 12.90 -4.04 0.69
CA ALA A 77 12.32 -3.18 1.71
C ALA A 77 13.41 -2.71 2.68
N GLU A 78 13.17 -1.56 3.31
CA GLU A 78 13.97 -1.08 4.44
C GLU A 78 13.24 -1.45 5.74
N VAL A 79 13.96 -1.99 6.71
CA VAL A 79 13.40 -2.50 7.97
C VAL A 79 14.04 -1.77 9.13
N PHE A 80 13.27 -0.94 9.83
CA PHE A 80 13.69 -0.27 11.04
C PHE A 80 13.37 -1.13 12.26
N HIS A 81 14.41 -1.55 12.97
CA HIS A 81 14.30 -2.29 14.21
C HIS A 81 14.18 -1.30 15.38
N CYS A 82 12.95 -1.05 15.85
CA CYS A 82 12.67 -0.07 16.91
C CYS A 82 13.48 -0.30 18.20
N SER A 83 13.78 -1.57 18.54
CA SER A 83 14.56 -1.93 19.73
C SER A 83 16.05 -1.59 19.63
N ARG A 84 16.60 -1.56 18.41
CA ARG A 84 18.03 -1.31 18.13
C ARG A 84 18.27 0.11 17.59
N GLY A 85 17.24 0.75 17.05
CA GLY A 85 17.34 2.05 16.40
C GLY A 85 18.16 2.02 15.11
N ILE A 86 18.10 0.93 14.34
CA ILE A 86 18.86 0.77 13.10
C ILE A 86 17.97 0.31 11.95
N TRP A 87 18.38 0.65 10.73
CA TRP A 87 17.82 0.14 9.49
C TRP A 87 18.61 -1.07 8.97
N GLU A 88 17.89 -2.04 8.42
CA GLU A 88 18.43 -3.17 7.67
C GLU A 88 17.68 -3.31 6.34
N ILE A 89 18.37 -3.73 5.29
CA ILE A 89 17.76 -3.98 3.98
C ILE A 89 17.26 -5.42 3.90
N LEU A 90 16.01 -5.61 3.49
CA LEU A 90 15.42 -6.90 3.15
C LEU A 90 15.39 -7.05 1.62
N PRO A 91 16.37 -7.73 1.00
CA PRO A 91 16.46 -7.85 -0.45
C PRO A 91 15.43 -8.85 -1.00
N GLY A 92 15.00 -8.61 -2.25
CA GLY A 92 14.19 -9.57 -3.01
C GLY A 92 12.81 -9.85 -2.40
N MET A 93 12.24 -8.90 -1.66
CA MET A 93 10.89 -9.02 -1.10
C MET A 93 9.82 -9.20 -2.19
N TRP A 94 10.11 -8.83 -3.44
CA TRP A 94 9.33 -9.21 -4.63
C TRP A 94 10.25 -9.41 -5.84
N GLN A 95 9.91 -10.30 -6.77
CA GLN A 95 10.85 -10.73 -7.84
C GLN A 95 10.90 -9.83 -9.07
N LEU A 96 9.81 -9.13 -9.37
CA LEU A 96 9.72 -8.27 -10.55
C LEU A 96 10.08 -6.83 -10.19
N ASP A 97 10.46 -6.05 -11.19
CA ASP A 97 10.60 -4.61 -11.05
C ASP A 97 9.25 -3.87 -11.06
N VAL A 98 8.30 -4.42 -10.31
CA VAL A 98 6.93 -3.95 -10.21
C VAL A 98 6.57 -3.96 -8.73
N PRO A 99 6.87 -2.87 -7.99
CA PRO A 99 6.66 -2.81 -6.56
C PRO A 99 5.19 -2.92 -6.19
N PRO A 100 4.88 -3.58 -5.05
CA PRO A 100 3.55 -3.53 -4.46
C PRO A 100 3.22 -2.08 -4.09
N ASN A 101 1.94 -1.71 -4.25
CA ASN A 101 1.49 -0.32 -4.09
C ASN A 101 0.73 -0.09 -2.78
N GLN A 102 0.07 -1.11 -2.24
CA GLN A 102 -0.68 -1.02 -0.99
C GLN A 102 -0.41 -2.27 -0.16
N ILE A 103 0.13 -2.07 1.04
CA ILE A 103 0.45 -3.16 1.95
C ILE A 103 -0.16 -2.84 3.31
N VAL A 104 -0.83 -3.83 3.91
CA VAL A 104 -1.40 -3.74 5.25
C VAL A 104 -1.02 -4.97 6.06
N ALA A 105 -0.91 -4.81 7.37
CA ALA A 105 -0.64 -5.90 8.30
C ALA A 105 -1.94 -6.41 8.93
N VAL A 106 -2.19 -7.72 8.85
CA VAL A 106 -3.33 -8.41 9.46
C VAL A 106 -2.84 -9.73 10.07
N ALA A 107 -3.17 -9.98 11.34
CA ALA A 107 -2.87 -11.24 12.03
C ALA A 107 -1.42 -11.74 11.81
N ASN A 108 -0.45 -10.83 11.98
CA ASN A 108 0.99 -11.09 11.77
C ASN A 108 1.39 -11.47 10.33
N ARG A 109 0.59 -11.12 9.33
CA ARG A 109 0.90 -11.29 7.90
C ARG A 109 0.80 -9.95 7.19
N LEU A 110 1.57 -9.80 6.11
CA LEU A 110 1.40 -8.67 5.20
C LEU A 110 0.52 -9.10 4.05
N PHE A 111 -0.46 -8.26 3.74
CA PHE A 111 -1.35 -8.41 2.60
C PHE A 111 -1.16 -7.26 1.64
N SER A 112 -1.21 -7.58 0.35
CA SER A 112 -1.16 -6.61 -0.74
C SER A 112 -2.30 -6.86 -1.69
N SER A 113 -2.70 -5.80 -2.39
CA SER A 113 -3.39 -5.99 -3.65
C SER A 113 -3.05 -4.89 -4.62
N GLY A 114 -2.75 -5.31 -5.85
CA GLY A 114 -2.27 -4.41 -6.87
C GLY A 114 -0.77 -4.10 -6.75
N ASP A 115 -0.33 -3.21 -7.62
CA ASP A 115 1.04 -2.76 -7.77
C ASP A 115 1.05 -1.33 -8.36
N CYS A 116 2.24 -0.82 -8.65
CA CYS A 116 2.42 0.53 -9.18
C CYS A 116 1.85 0.76 -10.59
N LEU A 117 1.52 -0.31 -11.33
CA LEU A 117 0.93 -0.27 -12.66
C LEU A 117 -0.58 -0.51 -12.60
N ASN A 118 -1.03 -1.34 -11.67
CA ASN A 118 -2.42 -1.72 -11.52
C ASN A 118 -2.85 -1.75 -10.04
N CYS A 119 -3.73 -0.82 -9.64
CA CYS A 119 -4.26 -0.75 -8.28
C CYS A 119 -5.05 -2.01 -7.83
N TRP A 120 -5.46 -2.91 -8.74
CA TRP A 120 -6.13 -4.17 -8.42
C TRP A 120 -5.83 -5.24 -9.46
N LYS A 121 -5.13 -6.30 -9.05
CA LYS A 121 -4.77 -7.43 -9.92
C LYS A 121 -5.83 -8.54 -9.99
N GLY A 122 -7.03 -8.32 -9.44
CA GLY A 122 -8.06 -9.36 -9.41
C GLY A 122 -7.95 -10.33 -8.24
N HIS A 123 -7.07 -10.08 -7.27
CA HIS A 123 -6.86 -10.97 -6.12
C HIS A 123 -6.12 -10.24 -4.98
N VAL A 124 -6.06 -10.89 -3.83
CA VAL A 124 -5.24 -10.49 -2.68
C VAL A 124 -4.00 -11.37 -2.65
N GLU A 125 -2.85 -10.78 -2.33
CA GLU A 125 -1.59 -11.50 -2.12
C GLU A 125 -1.19 -11.44 -0.65
N VAL A 126 -0.57 -12.51 -0.17
CA VAL A 126 0.00 -12.60 1.18
C VAL A 126 1.51 -12.80 1.07
N TYR A 127 2.25 -12.14 1.94
CA TYR A 127 3.69 -12.32 2.08
C TYR A 127 4.01 -13.40 3.12
N ASP A 128 4.86 -14.34 2.73
CA ASP A 128 5.52 -15.29 3.62
C ASP A 128 6.94 -14.77 3.92
N GLY A 129 7.18 -14.38 5.17
CA GLY A 129 8.48 -13.84 5.61
C GLY A 129 9.58 -14.88 5.76
N GLU A 130 9.23 -16.15 5.95
CA GLU A 130 10.21 -17.24 6.05
C GLU A 130 10.73 -17.62 4.67
N LEU A 131 9.81 -17.67 3.69
CA LEU A 131 10.13 -18.00 2.31
C LEU A 131 10.53 -16.77 1.47
N ASN A 132 10.30 -15.56 1.98
CA ASN A 132 10.49 -14.29 1.29
C ASN A 132 9.76 -14.24 -0.07
N ILE A 133 8.48 -14.62 -0.09
CA ILE A 133 7.66 -14.66 -1.32
C ILE A 133 6.26 -14.10 -1.09
N TRP A 134 5.70 -13.53 -2.16
CA TRP A 134 4.27 -13.22 -2.24
C TRP A 134 3.53 -14.33 -2.96
N SER A 135 2.38 -14.72 -2.42
CA SER A 135 1.51 -15.74 -3.00
C SER A 135 0.06 -15.26 -3.03
N ILE A 136 -0.72 -15.74 -4.00
CA ILE A 136 -2.14 -15.42 -4.09
C ILE A 136 -2.85 -16.05 -2.90
N TRP A 137 -3.67 -15.27 -2.21
CA TRP A 137 -4.49 -15.76 -1.11
C TRP A 137 -5.68 -16.56 -1.64
N ASP A 138 -5.90 -17.74 -1.06
CA ASP A 138 -6.97 -18.64 -1.49
C ASP A 138 -8.34 -17.96 -1.44
N ASN A 139 -9.15 -18.19 -2.48
CA ASN A 139 -10.50 -17.64 -2.65
C ASN A 139 -10.57 -16.09 -2.72
N SER A 140 -9.45 -15.40 -2.87
CA SER A 140 -9.44 -13.95 -3.07
C SER A 140 -9.69 -13.53 -4.52
N ALA A 141 -9.54 -14.45 -5.48
CA ALA A 141 -9.66 -14.16 -6.90
C ALA A 141 -11.06 -13.68 -7.27
N LEU A 142 -11.13 -12.47 -7.82
CA LEU A 142 -12.36 -11.79 -8.24
C LEU A 142 -12.07 -10.92 -9.48
N PRO A 143 -12.72 -11.17 -10.63
CA PRO A 143 -12.45 -10.44 -11.87
C PRO A 143 -12.62 -8.93 -11.72
N GLU A 144 -13.74 -8.49 -11.13
CA GLU A 144 -14.00 -7.07 -10.87
C GLU A 144 -14.74 -6.85 -9.55
N LEU A 145 -14.31 -5.82 -8.81
CA LEU A 145 -14.97 -5.37 -7.58
C LEU A 145 -16.35 -4.74 -7.84
N SER A 146 -16.55 -4.14 -9.02
CA SER A 146 -17.82 -3.52 -9.46
C SER A 146 -19.00 -4.51 -9.39
N LEU A 147 -18.75 -5.78 -9.70
CA LEU A 147 -19.72 -6.88 -9.69
C LEU A 147 -20.28 -7.12 -8.29
N LEU A 148 -19.45 -7.00 -7.24
CA LEU A 148 -19.91 -7.14 -5.85
C LEU A 148 -20.79 -5.97 -5.42
N ALA A 149 -20.54 -4.78 -5.96
CA ALA A 149 -21.31 -3.57 -5.64
C ALA A 149 -22.61 -3.42 -6.46
N SER A 150 -22.97 -4.42 -7.28
CA SER A 150 -24.14 -4.39 -8.17
C SER A 150 -24.18 -3.14 -9.06
N LEU A 151 -23.00 -2.66 -9.48
CA LEU A 151 -22.86 -1.52 -10.38
C LEU A 151 -23.05 -1.98 -11.83
N PRO A 152 -23.49 -1.09 -12.74
CA PRO A 152 -23.59 -1.44 -14.15
C PRO A 152 -22.20 -1.76 -14.73
N SER A 153 -22.15 -2.59 -15.78
CA SER A 153 -20.89 -2.98 -16.43
C SER A 153 -20.13 -1.82 -17.09
N SER A 154 -20.79 -0.68 -17.28
CA SER A 154 -20.19 0.57 -17.76
C SER A 154 -19.57 1.41 -16.65
N ALA A 155 -19.65 0.98 -15.38
CA ALA A 155 -19.05 1.69 -14.27
C ALA A 155 -17.52 1.57 -14.33
N GLN A 156 -16.83 2.71 -14.26
CA GLN A 156 -15.37 2.77 -14.25
C GLN A 156 -14.86 3.07 -12.84
N ARG A 157 -13.95 2.24 -12.33
CA ARG A 157 -13.28 2.52 -11.06
C ARG A 157 -12.27 3.66 -11.25
N LEU A 158 -12.39 4.70 -10.44
CA LEU A 158 -11.52 5.89 -10.48
C LEU A 158 -10.32 5.74 -9.54
N TYR A 159 -10.54 5.19 -8.35
CA TYR A 159 -9.49 4.95 -7.36
C TYR A 159 -9.84 3.73 -6.51
N LEU A 160 -8.83 3.21 -5.82
CA LEU A 160 -8.93 2.10 -4.89
C LEU A 160 -7.86 2.27 -3.82
N THR A 161 -8.24 2.19 -2.56
CA THR A 161 -7.30 2.13 -1.44
C THR A 161 -7.70 1.03 -0.47
N MET A 162 -6.71 0.42 0.18
CA MET A 162 -6.88 -0.71 1.08
C MET A 162 -6.51 -0.32 2.51
N ALA A 163 -7.38 -0.67 3.45
CA ALA A 163 -7.16 -0.56 4.88
C ALA A 163 -7.46 -1.91 5.56
N ALA A 164 -7.00 -2.08 6.80
CA ALA A 164 -7.26 -3.29 7.57
C ALA A 164 -7.85 -2.96 8.95
N VAL A 165 -8.80 -3.78 9.40
CA VAL A 165 -9.32 -3.76 10.78
C VAL A 165 -9.60 -5.20 11.22
N GLY A 166 -9.00 -5.62 12.34
CA GLY A 166 -9.10 -7.01 12.79
C GLY A 166 -8.60 -7.98 11.72
N THR A 167 -9.47 -8.86 11.25
CA THR A 167 -9.20 -9.87 10.20
C THR A 167 -9.72 -9.47 8.82
N GLN A 168 -10.24 -8.25 8.69
CA GLN A 168 -10.86 -7.78 7.46
C GLN A 168 -9.97 -6.77 6.74
N LEU A 169 -9.84 -6.97 5.43
CA LEU A 169 -9.35 -5.97 4.50
C LEU A 169 -10.54 -5.18 3.97
N TYR A 170 -10.43 -3.86 3.92
CA TYR A 170 -11.42 -2.96 3.37
C TYR A 170 -10.85 -2.23 2.17
N PHE A 171 -11.52 -2.36 1.05
CA PHE A 171 -11.21 -1.71 -0.21
C PHE A 171 -12.19 -0.56 -0.41
N LEU A 172 -11.69 0.67 -0.22
CA LEU A 172 -12.46 1.88 -0.45
C LEU A 172 -12.28 2.29 -1.91
N ALA A 173 -13.37 2.24 -2.65
CA ALA A 173 -13.39 2.41 -4.09
C ALA A 173 -14.36 3.51 -4.50
N GLY A 174 -13.94 4.35 -5.44
CA GLY A 174 -14.83 5.29 -6.13
C GLY A 174 -15.07 4.84 -7.56
N TYR A 175 -16.30 4.97 -7.99
CA TYR A 175 -16.73 4.60 -9.33
C TYR A 175 -17.39 5.77 -10.02
N GLN A 176 -17.05 5.96 -11.28
CA GLN A 176 -17.82 6.77 -12.20
C GLN A 176 -18.90 5.89 -12.83
N VAL A 177 -20.16 6.27 -12.65
CA VAL A 177 -21.32 5.53 -13.15
C VAL A 177 -22.09 6.42 -14.11
N PRO A 178 -22.45 5.94 -15.31
CA PRO A 178 -23.30 6.71 -16.21
C PRO A 178 -24.62 7.10 -15.54
N SER A 179 -24.96 8.37 -15.65
CA SER A 179 -26.27 8.94 -15.36
C SER A 179 -26.90 9.37 -16.69
N GLY A 180 -28.21 9.58 -16.76
CA GLY A 180 -28.85 10.02 -18.02
C GLY A 180 -28.21 11.28 -18.63
N ASP A 181 -28.49 11.52 -19.92
CA ASP A 181 -28.02 12.68 -20.71
C ASP A 181 -26.49 12.88 -20.74
N ASP A 182 -25.74 11.84 -21.15
CA ASP A 182 -24.26 11.85 -21.28
C ASP A 182 -23.50 12.33 -20.03
N ASN A 183 -24.17 12.28 -18.87
CA ASN A 183 -23.62 12.72 -17.62
C ASN A 183 -23.10 11.53 -16.81
N PHE A 184 -22.19 11.79 -15.88
CA PHE A 184 -21.69 10.77 -14.96
C PHE A 184 -21.94 11.20 -13.53
N LYS A 185 -22.21 10.23 -12.67
CA LYS A 185 -22.18 10.42 -11.23
C LYS A 185 -21.04 9.63 -10.62
N THR A 186 -20.39 10.21 -9.64
CA THR A 186 -19.42 9.49 -8.83
C THR A 186 -20.13 8.82 -7.67
N VAL A 187 -19.80 7.56 -7.39
CA VAL A 187 -20.31 6.82 -6.23
C VAL A 187 -19.19 6.16 -5.45
N SER A 188 -19.25 6.26 -4.13
CA SER A 188 -18.35 5.52 -3.24
C SER A 188 -18.89 4.13 -2.89
N ARG A 189 -18.00 3.16 -2.78
CA ARG A 189 -18.28 1.78 -2.33
C ARG A 189 -17.15 1.28 -1.44
N VAL A 190 -17.51 0.44 -0.49
CA VAL A 190 -16.55 -0.31 0.33
C VAL A 190 -16.75 -1.79 0.04
N HIS A 191 -15.68 -2.48 -0.32
CA HIS A 191 -15.64 -3.92 -0.45
C HIS A 191 -14.84 -4.48 0.72
N SER A 192 -15.33 -5.49 1.43
CA SER A 192 -14.54 -6.16 2.48
C SER A 192 -14.12 -7.56 2.04
N PHE A 193 -12.95 -7.97 2.49
CA PHE A 193 -12.43 -9.32 2.37
C PHE A 193 -12.03 -9.83 3.76
N ASP A 194 -12.68 -10.91 4.23
CA ASP A 194 -12.31 -11.56 5.49
C ASP A 194 -11.19 -12.58 5.27
N THR A 195 -10.01 -12.30 5.82
CA THR A 195 -8.84 -13.17 5.68
C THR A 195 -8.98 -14.48 6.45
N ASN A 196 -9.98 -14.60 7.34
CA ASN A 196 -10.27 -15.82 8.11
C ASN A 196 -11.50 -16.58 7.61
N ALA A 197 -12.12 -16.14 6.52
CA ALA A 197 -13.29 -16.82 5.98
C ALA A 197 -12.99 -18.28 5.63
N ALA A 198 -13.79 -19.19 6.19
CA ALA A 198 -13.66 -20.62 5.91
C ALA A 198 -14.07 -20.91 4.45
N PRO A 199 -13.17 -21.49 3.62
CA PRO A 199 -13.45 -21.75 2.22
C PRO A 199 -14.75 -22.53 2.01
N GLY A 200 -15.64 -22.02 1.16
CA GLY A 200 -16.89 -22.69 0.79
C GLY A 200 -18.01 -22.66 1.83
N LEU A 201 -17.79 -22.12 3.03
CA LEU A 201 -18.81 -22.00 4.08
C LEU A 201 -19.39 -20.58 4.18
N VAL A 202 -18.53 -19.56 4.04
CA VAL A 202 -18.91 -18.14 4.14
C VAL A 202 -18.30 -17.39 2.97
N PRO A 203 -19.04 -16.49 2.28
CA PRO A 203 -18.46 -15.61 1.28
C PRO A 203 -17.35 -14.76 1.90
N ALA A 204 -16.13 -14.89 1.39
CA ALA A 204 -15.01 -14.10 1.89
C ALA A 204 -15.13 -12.62 1.51
N TRP A 205 -15.83 -12.31 0.41
CA TRP A 205 -16.06 -10.97 -0.08
C TRP A 205 -17.46 -10.45 0.27
N SER A 206 -17.55 -9.18 0.66
CA SER A 206 -18.82 -8.45 0.79
C SER A 206 -18.70 -7.02 0.24
N SER A 207 -19.81 -6.34 0.02
CA SER A 207 -19.82 -4.94 -0.45
C SER A 207 -20.97 -4.15 0.11
N PHE A 208 -20.70 -2.90 0.46
CA PHE A 208 -21.67 -2.00 1.08
C PHE A 208 -21.37 -0.54 0.76
N GLN A 209 -22.36 0.33 1.00
CA GLN A 209 -22.18 1.77 0.88
C GLN A 209 -21.50 2.31 2.15
N PRO A 210 -20.52 3.22 2.03
CA PRO A 210 -19.99 3.91 3.20
C PRO A 210 -21.11 4.70 3.88
N LYS A 211 -21.06 4.77 5.21
CA LYS A 211 -21.89 5.74 5.95
C LYS A 211 -21.23 7.11 5.80
N MET A 212 -21.97 8.05 5.25
CA MET A 212 -21.57 9.46 5.14
C MET A 212 -22.46 10.29 6.06
N GLU A 213 -21.91 11.35 6.63
CA GLU A 213 -22.73 12.34 7.34
C GLU A 213 -23.71 13.02 6.36
N PRO A 214 -24.85 13.53 6.83
CA PRO A 214 -25.89 14.10 5.95
C PRO A 214 -25.39 15.24 5.03
N ASP A 215 -24.40 16.00 5.50
CA ASP A 215 -23.80 17.11 4.74
C ASP A 215 -22.79 16.64 3.67
N ASP A 216 -22.43 15.35 3.69
CA ASP A 216 -21.45 14.74 2.79
C ASP A 216 -22.05 13.90 1.66
N ILE A 217 -23.38 13.84 1.55
CA ILE A 217 -24.08 13.13 0.48
C ILE A 217 -23.55 13.62 -0.89
N GLU A 218 -23.11 12.65 -1.71
CA GLU A 218 -22.49 12.89 -3.00
C GLU A 218 -23.47 13.55 -3.99
N ASP A 219 -23.43 14.88 -4.13
CA ASP A 219 -24.16 15.65 -5.16
C ASP A 219 -23.48 15.60 -6.54
N GLY A 220 -22.64 14.58 -6.78
CA GLY A 220 -21.91 14.39 -8.05
C GLY A 220 -20.83 15.43 -8.37
N SER A 221 -20.68 16.49 -7.57
CA SER A 221 -19.75 17.61 -7.80
C SER A 221 -18.40 17.49 -7.07
N LYS A 222 -18.24 16.50 -6.19
CA LYS A 222 -17.01 16.31 -5.40
C LYS A 222 -16.00 15.44 -6.14
N GLU A 223 -14.79 15.96 -6.33
CA GLU A 223 -13.63 15.13 -6.70
C GLU A 223 -13.24 14.25 -5.51
N LEU A 224 -13.08 12.96 -5.75
CA LEU A 224 -12.72 11.99 -4.73
C LEU A 224 -11.22 11.67 -4.85
N PHE A 225 -10.51 11.74 -3.73
CA PHE A 225 -9.11 11.38 -3.63
C PHE A 225 -8.96 10.23 -2.63
N SER A 226 -8.07 9.26 -2.92
CA SER A 226 -7.88 8.10 -2.04
C SER A 226 -6.56 8.18 -1.29
N GLN A 227 -6.64 8.57 -0.03
CA GLN A 227 -5.70 8.14 1.00
C GLN A 227 -6.55 7.64 2.17
N CYS A 228 -6.20 6.47 2.70
CA CYS A 228 -6.85 5.96 3.90
C CYS A 228 -5.83 5.53 4.93
N CYS A 229 -6.13 5.82 6.19
CA CYS A 229 -5.55 5.14 7.33
C CYS A 229 -6.69 4.53 8.12
N SER A 230 -6.44 3.39 8.78
CA SER A 230 -7.36 2.83 9.75
C SER A 230 -6.71 2.86 11.13
N VAL A 231 -7.52 3.18 12.13
CA VAL A 231 -7.15 3.02 13.54
C VAL A 231 -8.22 2.15 14.20
N GLN A 232 -7.79 1.09 14.86
CA GLN A 232 -8.66 0.31 15.71
C GLN A 232 -8.54 0.85 17.14
N LEU A 233 -9.58 1.52 17.61
CA LEU A 233 -9.66 1.95 19.00
C LEU A 233 -9.97 0.73 19.86
N SER A 234 -9.09 0.41 20.81
CA SER A 234 -9.42 -0.55 21.85
C SER A 234 -10.50 0.07 22.76
N SER A 235 -11.69 -0.52 22.76
CA SER A 235 -12.72 -0.25 23.77
C SER A 235 -12.36 -0.92 25.09
#